data_AF-A0A3D4EFR2-F1
#
_entry.id   AF-A0A3D4EFR2-F1
#
_cell.length_a   1.000
_cell.length_b   1.000
_cell.length_c   1.000
_cell.angle_alpha   90.00
_cell.angle_beta   90.00
_cell.angle_gamma   90.00
#
_symmetry.space_group_name_H-M   'P 1'
#
loop_
_entity.id
_entity.type
_entity.pdbx_description
1 polymer ?
#
loop_
_entity_poly.entity_id
_entity_poly.type
_entity_poly.pdbx_seq_one_letter_code
_entity_poly.pdbx_strand_id
1 'polypeptide(L)'
;VEEIESINILNAAMLAMNRAIEKLTPQPQLALIDGNRNSAINIPSRCVIKGDAKCADIAAASILAKVTRDRYMLEMAEKYPEYHFEKHKGYGTKLHYEALREYGPSEIHRPSFLRKMH
;
A
#
# COMPACT_ATOMS: atom_id res chain seq x y z
N VAL A 1 3.79 -3.64 8.79
CA VAL A 1 3.89 -2.37 9.56
C VAL A 1 5.33 -2.03 9.82
N GLU A 2 6.08 -2.96 10.43
CA GLU A 2 7.50 -2.84 10.75
C GLU A 2 8.36 -2.21 9.65
N GLU A 3 8.28 -2.70 8.42
CA GLU A 3 9.07 -2.15 7.30
C GLU A 3 8.72 -0.69 6.98
N ILE A 4 7.46 -0.31 7.08
CA ILE A 4 7.05 1.09 6.82
C ILE A 4 7.58 2.00 7.92
N GLU A 5 7.63 1.51 9.16
CA GLU A 5 8.18 2.25 10.28
C GLU A 5 9.72 2.36 10.20
N SER A 6 10.41 1.32 9.70
CA SER A 6 11.87 1.30 9.64
C SER A 6 12.45 2.06 8.44
N ILE A 7 11.86 1.93 7.26
CA ILE A 7 12.40 2.49 6.01
C ILE A 7 11.54 3.59 5.39
N ASN A 8 10.47 4.04 6.06
CA ASN A 8 9.46 4.98 5.58
C ASN A 8 8.58 4.44 4.43
N ILE A 9 7.44 5.10 4.20
CA ILE A 9 6.42 4.65 3.24
C ILE A 9 6.89 4.65 1.78
N LEU A 10 7.79 5.56 1.40
CA LEU A 10 8.30 5.62 0.04
C LEU A 10 9.18 4.41 -0.26
N ASN A 11 10.15 4.13 0.60
CA ASN A 11 11.05 2.99 0.38
C ASN A 11 10.32 1.66 0.59
N ALA A 12 9.37 1.59 1.51
CA ALA A 12 8.52 0.40 1.66
C ALA A 12 7.68 0.12 0.39
N ALA A 13 7.21 1.16 -0.29
CA ALA A 13 6.53 1.01 -1.58
C ALA A 13 7.49 0.47 -2.66
N MET A 14 8.73 0.99 -2.73
CA MET A 14 9.75 0.49 -3.66
C MET A 14 10.13 -0.97 -3.37
N LEU A 15 10.28 -1.33 -2.09
CA LEU A 15 10.54 -2.71 -1.65
C LEU A 15 9.40 -3.65 -2.05
N ALA A 16 8.14 -3.24 -1.85
CA ALA A 16 6.98 -4.01 -2.29
C ALA A 16 6.95 -4.21 -3.82
N MET A 17 7.31 -3.18 -4.59
CA MET A 17 7.41 -3.28 -6.05
C MET A 17 8.52 -4.24 -6.48
N ASN A 18 9.72 -4.18 -5.89
CA ASN A 18 10.79 -5.15 -6.18
C ASN A 18 10.35 -6.59 -5.88
N ARG A 19 9.72 -6.82 -4.72
CA ARG A 19 9.19 -8.14 -4.36
C ARG A 19 8.13 -8.65 -5.34
N ALA A 20 7.33 -7.76 -5.92
CA ALA A 20 6.36 -8.13 -6.94
C ALA A 20 7.06 -8.50 -8.25
N ILE A 21 8.05 -7.71 -8.69
CA ILE A 21 8.84 -7.94 -9.90
C ILE A 21 9.62 -9.26 -9.82
N GLU A 22 10.28 -9.52 -8.69
CA GLU A 22 11.10 -10.73 -8.47
C GLU A 22 10.29 -12.03 -8.59
N LYS A 23 8.98 -11.97 -8.33
CA LYS A 23 8.07 -13.11 -8.43
C LYS A 23 7.54 -13.37 -9.85
N LEU A 24 7.84 -12.49 -10.82
CA LEU A 24 7.37 -12.66 -12.20
C LEU A 24 8.22 -13.68 -12.96
N THR A 25 7.56 -14.51 -13.74
CA THR A 25 8.19 -15.46 -14.66
C THR A 25 7.52 -15.36 -16.02
N PRO A 26 8.25 -15.01 -17.10
CA PRO A 26 9.68 -14.69 -17.11
C PRO A 26 9.99 -13.37 -16.40
N GLN A 27 11.27 -13.18 -16.04
CA GLN A 27 11.74 -11.93 -15.46
C GLN A 27 11.61 -10.79 -16.48
N PRO A 28 11.01 -9.64 -16.11
CA PRO A 28 10.81 -8.54 -17.03
C PRO A 28 12.12 -7.80 -17.31
N GLN A 29 12.27 -7.29 -18.54
CA GLN A 29 13.44 -6.48 -18.94
C GLN A 29 13.28 -4.99 -18.60
N LEU A 30 12.04 -4.53 -18.40
CA LEU A 30 11.70 -3.15 -18.08
C LEU A 30 10.47 -3.11 -17.17
N ALA A 31 10.51 -2.32 -16.10
CA ALA A 31 9.35 -1.99 -15.27
C ALA A 31 8.81 -0.59 -15.56
N LEU A 32 7.51 -0.47 -15.84
CA LEU A 32 6.81 0.81 -15.90
C LEU A 32 6.21 1.11 -14.53
N ILE A 33 6.62 2.22 -13.92
CA ILE A 33 6.25 2.59 -12.55
C ILE A 33 5.31 3.80 -12.60
N ASP A 34 4.16 3.70 -11.94
CA ASP A 34 3.27 4.85 -11.78
C ASP A 34 3.88 5.90 -10.85
N GLY A 35 3.88 7.15 -11.30
CA GLY A 35 4.39 8.29 -10.56
C GLY A 35 5.68 8.85 -11.15
N ASN A 36 6.52 9.42 -10.28
CA ASN A 36 7.71 10.17 -10.66
C ASN A 36 8.99 9.70 -9.97
N ARG A 37 8.97 8.53 -9.32
CA ARG A 37 10.11 7.96 -8.59
C ARG A 37 10.25 6.47 -8.90
N ASN A 38 11.47 6.05 -9.18
CA ASN A 38 11.87 4.66 -9.41
C ASN A 38 13.30 4.37 -8.93
N SER A 39 13.86 5.24 -8.08
CA SER A 39 15.28 5.24 -7.70
C SER A 39 15.76 3.99 -6.96
N ALA A 40 14.84 3.17 -6.44
CA ALA A 40 15.15 1.95 -5.69
C ALA A 40 14.56 0.70 -6.36
N ILE A 41 14.22 0.76 -7.65
CA ILE A 41 13.80 -0.42 -8.42
C ILE A 41 15.05 -1.13 -8.96
N ASN A 42 15.13 -2.45 -8.74
CA ASN A 42 16.33 -3.26 -8.99
C ASN A 42 16.59 -3.58 -10.48
N ILE A 43 15.61 -3.32 -11.34
CA ILE A 43 15.68 -3.56 -12.77
C ILE A 43 15.53 -2.26 -13.56
N PRO A 44 15.89 -2.22 -14.86
CA PRO A 44 15.61 -1.07 -15.70
C PRO A 44 14.14 -0.66 -15.55
N SER A 45 13.91 0.63 -15.32
CA SER A 45 12.56 1.12 -15.04
C SER A 45 12.34 2.52 -15.57
N ARG A 46 11.07 2.84 -15.86
CA ARG A 46 10.64 4.15 -16.33
C ARG A 46 9.40 4.60 -15.56
N CYS A 47 9.45 5.83 -15.06
CA CYS A 47 8.32 6.48 -14.43
C CYS A 47 7.31 6.99 -15.49
N VAL A 48 6.03 6.80 -15.21
CA VAL A 48 4.92 7.36 -15.98
C VAL A 48 3.99 8.10 -15.02
N ILE A 49 3.96 9.44 -15.11
CA ILE A 49 3.10 10.26 -14.27
C ILE A 49 1.63 10.05 -14.68
N LYS A 50 0.79 9.62 -13.73
CA LYS A 50 -0.60 9.17 -13.97
C LYS A 50 -0.61 8.00 -14.95
N GLY A 51 0.25 7.02 -14.67
CA GLY A 51 0.49 5.87 -15.53
C GLY A 51 -0.74 4.97 -15.64
N ASP A 52 -1.54 4.88 -14.59
CA ASP A 52 -2.81 4.16 -14.57
C ASP A 52 -3.80 4.63 -15.65
N ALA A 53 -3.81 5.92 -15.97
CA ALA A 53 -4.65 6.50 -17.02
C ALA A 53 -4.03 6.43 -18.43
N LYS A 54 -2.75 6.04 -18.55
CA LYS A 54 -1.95 6.17 -19.79
C LYS A 54 -1.34 4.86 -20.29
N CYS A 55 -1.26 3.84 -19.45
CA CYS A 55 -0.58 2.59 -19.72
C CYS A 55 -1.43 1.43 -19.21
N ALA A 56 -1.78 0.51 -20.10
CA ALA A 56 -2.59 -0.65 -19.77
C ALA A 56 -1.93 -1.56 -18.71
N ASP A 57 -0.60 -1.73 -18.78
CA ASP A 57 0.15 -2.56 -17.82
C ASP A 57 0.08 -1.98 -16.40
N ILE A 58 0.25 -0.65 -16.29
CA ILE A 58 0.13 0.06 -15.00
C ILE A 58 -1.32 -0.01 -14.51
N ALA A 59 -2.31 0.20 -15.38
CA ALA A 59 -3.72 0.10 -15.01
C ALA A 59 -4.07 -1.30 -14.46
N ALA A 60 -3.62 -2.36 -15.14
CA ALA A 60 -3.82 -3.73 -14.71
C ALA A 60 -3.15 -4.01 -13.35
N ALA A 61 -1.90 -3.58 -13.17
CA ALA A 61 -1.19 -3.72 -11.90
C ALA A 61 -1.92 -2.99 -10.74
N SER A 62 -2.42 -1.77 -11.00
CA SER A 62 -3.19 -0.99 -10.02
C SER A 62 -4.49 -1.68 -9.60
N ILE A 63 -5.21 -2.31 -10.54
CA ILE A 63 -6.41 -3.11 -10.23
C ILE A 63 -6.04 -4.29 -9.34
N LEU A 64 -5.02 -5.07 -9.71
CA LEU A 64 -4.58 -6.23 -8.93
C LEU A 64 -4.17 -5.83 -7.51
N ALA A 65 -3.38 -4.76 -7.38
CA ALA A 65 -2.94 -4.25 -6.09
C ALA A 65 -4.13 -3.79 -5.22
N LYS A 66 -5.06 -3.01 -5.79
CA LYS A 66 -6.23 -2.49 -5.08
C LYS A 66 -7.16 -3.59 -4.62
N VAL A 67 -7.52 -4.52 -5.50
CA VAL A 67 -8.43 -5.62 -5.16
C VAL A 67 -7.80 -6.52 -4.08
N THR A 68 -6.51 -6.84 -4.21
CA THR A 68 -5.80 -7.65 -3.22
C THR A 68 -5.74 -6.97 -1.85
N ARG A 69 -5.42 -5.66 -1.82
CA ARG A 69 -5.42 -4.89 -0.58
C ARG A 69 -6.80 -4.82 0.06
N ASP A 70 -7.85 -4.65 -0.73
CA ASP A 70 -9.21 -4.55 -0.20
C ASP A 70 -9.69 -5.87 0.41
N ARG A 71 -9.30 -7.02 -0.16
CA ARG A 71 -9.54 -8.35 0.46
C ARG A 71 -8.81 -8.49 1.78
N TYR A 72 -7.52 -8.14 1.82
CA TYR A 72 -6.76 -8.16 3.07
C TYR A 72 -7.41 -7.30 4.17
N MET A 73 -7.91 -6.11 3.81
CA MET A 73 -8.59 -5.26 4.80
C MET A 73 -9.95 -5.81 5.25
N LEU A 74 -10.62 -6.65 4.46
CA LEU A 74 -11.82 -7.38 4.89
C LEU A 74 -11.46 -8.47 5.90
N GLU A 75 -10.40 -9.25 5.65
CA GLU A 75 -9.88 -10.23 6.62
C GLU A 75 -9.48 -9.55 7.93
N MET A 76 -8.87 -8.37 7.86
CA MET A 76 -8.54 -7.59 9.06
C MET A 76 -9.77 -7.01 9.77
N ALA A 77 -10.87 -6.77 9.05
CA ALA A 77 -12.13 -6.37 9.68
C ALA A 77 -12.74 -7.51 10.50
N GLU A 78 -12.58 -8.76 10.06
CA GLU A 78 -12.99 -9.93 10.85
C GLU A 78 -12.12 -10.10 12.10
N LYS A 79 -10.80 -9.86 11.98
CA LYS A 79 -9.86 -9.94 13.12
C LYS A 79 -10.01 -8.79 14.11
N TYR A 80 -10.36 -7.60 13.63
CA TYR A 80 -10.44 -6.36 14.40
C TYR A 80 -11.77 -5.63 14.10
N PRO A 81 -12.92 -6.21 14.51
CA PRO A 81 -14.24 -5.72 14.13
C PRO A 81 -14.54 -4.31 14.63
N GLU A 82 -13.87 -3.86 15.68
CA GLU A 82 -14.04 -2.56 16.33
C GLU A 82 -13.59 -1.40 15.41
N TYR A 83 -12.72 -1.69 14.46
CA TYR A 83 -12.08 -0.69 13.59
C TYR A 83 -12.78 -0.51 12.25
N HIS A 84 -13.83 -1.30 11.94
CA HIS A 84 -14.63 -1.15 10.72
C HIS A 84 -13.82 -1.06 9.42
N PHE A 85 -12.73 -1.85 9.32
CA PHE A 85 -11.82 -1.82 8.18
C PHE A 85 -12.50 -2.14 6.85
N GLU A 86 -13.63 -2.85 6.85
CA GLU A 86 -14.44 -3.15 5.69
C GLU A 86 -14.95 -1.87 5.00
N LYS A 87 -15.18 -0.79 5.75
CA LYS A 87 -15.73 0.49 5.23
C LYS A 87 -14.66 1.39 4.66
N HIS A 88 -13.56 1.59 5.39
CA HIS A 88 -12.53 2.58 5.03
C HIS A 88 -11.18 1.99 4.67
N LYS A 89 -10.99 0.66 4.68
CA LYS A 89 -9.77 -0.01 4.24
C LYS A 89 -8.49 0.56 4.90
N GLY A 90 -8.61 0.98 6.17
CA GLY A 90 -7.52 1.60 6.93
C GLY A 90 -7.18 3.06 6.57
N TYR A 91 -7.94 3.73 5.69
CA TYR A 91 -7.80 5.18 5.48
C TYR A 91 -8.27 5.96 6.73
N GLY A 92 -7.64 7.10 7.00
CA GLY A 92 -7.94 7.97 8.17
C GLY A 92 -9.26 8.71 8.04
N THR A 93 -10.37 7.97 8.04
CA THR A 93 -11.73 8.55 8.05
C THR A 93 -12.14 8.91 9.48
N LYS A 94 -13.21 9.71 9.62
CA LYS A 94 -13.78 10.05 10.94
C LYS A 94 -14.07 8.79 11.77
N LEU A 95 -14.71 7.79 11.17
CA LEU A 95 -15.02 6.51 11.82
C LEU A 95 -13.76 5.79 12.32
N HIS A 96 -12.70 5.77 11.50
CA HIS A 96 -11.45 5.13 11.87
C HIS A 96 -10.78 5.82 13.07
N TYR A 97 -10.79 7.16 13.10
CA TYR A 97 -10.25 7.94 14.22
C TYR A 97 -11.12 7.89 15.47
N GLU A 98 -12.42 7.62 15.36
CA GLU A 98 -13.31 7.34 16.49
C GLU A 98 -12.92 6.01 17.14
N ALA A 99 -12.82 4.93 16.34
CA ALA A 99 -12.37 3.62 16.82
C ALA A 99 -10.97 3.67 17.45
N LEU A 100 -10.03 4.39 16.83
CA LEU A 100 -8.67 4.56 17.37
C LEU A 100 -8.63 5.30 18.72
N ARG A 101 -9.57 6.22 18.97
CA ARG A 101 -9.68 6.93 20.26
C ARG A 101 -10.31 6.05 21.34
N GLU A 102 -11.23 5.17 20.96
CA GLU A 102 -11.92 4.29 21.89
C GLU A 102 -11.09 3.05 22.26
N TYR A 103 -10.47 2.41 21.26
CA TYR A 103 -9.80 1.11 21.42
C TYR A 103 -8.27 1.18 21.35
N GLY A 104 -7.70 2.35 21.05
CA GLY A 104 -6.27 2.50 20.78
C GLY A 104 -5.86 1.96 19.40
N PRO A 105 -4.57 1.93 19.04
CA PRO A 105 -4.09 1.35 17.79
C PRO A 105 -3.89 -0.17 17.89
N SER A 106 -4.34 -0.92 16.88
CA SER A 106 -4.01 -2.35 16.70
C SER A 106 -2.66 -2.60 16.01
N GLU A 107 -2.23 -3.85 15.95
CA GLU A 107 -0.93 -4.29 15.36
C GLU A 107 -0.72 -3.87 13.90
N ILE A 108 -1.81 -3.69 13.13
CA ILE A 108 -1.75 -3.35 11.71
C ILE A 108 -1.72 -1.83 11.46
N HIS A 109 -1.85 -1.01 12.50
CA HIS A 109 -1.68 0.42 12.41
C HIS A 109 -0.22 0.79 12.23
N ARG A 110 0.02 1.99 11.67
CA ARG A 110 1.36 2.54 11.44
C ARG A 110 1.58 3.67 12.47
N PRO A 111 2.28 3.42 13.59
CA PRO A 111 2.40 4.39 14.67
C PRO A 111 2.94 5.75 14.21
N SER A 112 3.90 5.78 13.29
CA SER A 112 4.42 7.02 12.72
C SER A 112 3.36 7.90 12.04
N PHE A 113 2.26 7.32 11.57
CA PHE A 113 1.16 8.02 10.89
C PHE A 113 0.11 8.56 11.88
N LEU A 114 0.10 8.06 13.12
CA LEU A 114 -0.88 8.45 14.15
C LEU A 114 -0.42 9.63 15.01
N ARG A 115 0.79 10.18 14.76
CA ARG A 115 1.38 11.27 15.55
C ARG A 115 0.58 12.57 15.60
N LYS A 116 -0.39 12.77 14.70
CA LYS A 116 -1.26 13.96 14.66
C LYS A 116 -2.66 13.71 15.19
N MET A 117 -2.88 12.57 15.84
CA MET A 117 -4.14 12.23 16.50
C MET A 117 -4.19 12.94 17.86
N HIS A 118 -4.40 14.25 17.82
CA HIS A 118 -4.65 15.12 18.98
C HIS A 118 -6.01 15.77 18.82
#